data_AF-A0A810DY73-F1
#
_entry.id   AF-A0A810DY73-F1
#
_cell.length_a   1.000
_cell.length_b   1.000
_cell.length_c   1.000
_cell.angle_alpha   90.00
_cell.angle_beta   90.00
_cell.angle_gamma   90.00
#
_symmetry.space_group_name_H-M   'P 1'
#
loop_
_entity.id
_entity.type
_entity.pdbx_description
1 polymer ?
#
loop_
_entity_poly.entity_id
_entity_poly.type
_entity_poly.pdbx_seq_one_letter_code
_entity_poly.pdbx_strand_id
1 'polypeptide(L)'
;MEYLDMLRSTSLATQTRIEEILKNYYVQPVGTGYIDLITMNEYIESLITDLTKVNIIIHAVSWWCHCTKESETKLGCPHGMGGPYSDYFDGWFSETQIPLFDIDEQELKKINKLNLVKEVKAYNDRINTYIKKHFSKSKDYSECMVPALWLFVPEEWNRIIYQIT
;
A
#
# COMPACT_ATOMS: atom_id res chain seq x y z
N MET A 1 -9.49 -17.22 -17.40
CA MET A 1 -9.29 -17.17 -15.94
C MET A 1 -9.09 -15.71 -15.61
N GLU A 2 -9.95 -15.16 -14.76
CA GLU A 2 -9.84 -13.77 -14.32
C GLU A 2 -8.60 -13.58 -13.43
N TYR A 3 -8.15 -12.34 -13.27
CA TYR A 3 -6.98 -12.04 -12.44
C TYR A 3 -7.17 -12.50 -10.99
N LEU A 4 -8.30 -12.16 -10.36
CA LEU A 4 -8.58 -12.56 -8.98
C LEU A 4 -8.71 -14.08 -8.84
N ASP A 5 -9.24 -14.78 -9.85
CA ASP A 5 -9.30 -16.25 -9.86
C ASP A 5 -7.92 -16.89 -9.95
N MET A 6 -7.02 -16.30 -10.73
CA MET A 6 -5.62 -16.71 -10.81
C MET A 6 -4.92 -16.54 -9.45
N LEU A 7 -5.15 -15.42 -8.76
CA LEU A 7 -4.65 -15.22 -7.40
C LEU A 7 -5.20 -16.28 -6.45
N ARG A 8 -6.52 -16.53 -6.45
CA ARG A 8 -7.15 -17.58 -5.62
C ARG A 8 -6.52 -18.95 -5.86
N SER A 9 -6.26 -19.31 -7.11
CA SER A 9 -5.64 -20.60 -7.47
C SER A 9 -4.21 -20.79 -6.94
N THR A 10 -3.53 -19.70 -6.60
CA THR A 10 -2.15 -19.68 -6.11
C THR A 10 -2.01 -19.01 -4.74
N SER A 11 -3.11 -18.94 -3.98
CA SER A 11 -3.27 -18.09 -2.79
C SER A 11 -2.10 -18.19 -1.81
N LEU A 12 -1.75 -19.39 -1.33
CA LEU A 12 -0.67 -19.57 -0.36
C LEU A 12 0.69 -19.09 -0.89
N ALA A 13 1.05 -19.49 -2.12
CA ALA A 13 2.34 -19.13 -2.71
C ALA A 13 2.44 -17.62 -2.98
N THR A 14 1.35 -17.01 -3.42
CA THR A 14 1.29 -15.57 -3.71
C THR A 14 1.31 -14.75 -2.44
N GLN A 15 0.50 -15.09 -1.43
CA GLN A 15 0.52 -14.40 -0.14
C GLN A 15 1.87 -14.53 0.55
N THR A 16 2.53 -15.70 0.50
CA THR A 16 3.88 -15.86 1.06
C THR A 16 4.87 -14.88 0.43
N ARG A 17 4.85 -14.74 -0.91
CA ARG A 17 5.71 -13.77 -1.61
C ARG A 17 5.37 -12.32 -1.25
N ILE A 18 4.08 -12.00 -1.10
CA ILE A 18 3.67 -10.66 -0.65
C ILE A 18 4.27 -10.40 0.74
N GLU A 19 4.06 -11.29 1.72
CA GLU A 19 4.59 -11.11 3.08
C GLU A 19 6.11 -10.96 3.13
N GLU A 20 6.85 -11.71 2.31
CA GLU A 20 8.30 -11.56 2.17
C GLU A 20 8.68 -10.15 1.67
N ILE A 21 7.99 -9.66 0.64
CA ILE A 21 8.18 -8.30 0.10
C ILE A 21 7.83 -7.25 1.17
N LEU A 22 6.69 -7.39 1.85
CA LEU A 22 6.27 -6.45 2.89
C LEU A 22 7.32 -6.35 4.01
N LYS A 23 7.87 -7.50 4.43
CA LYS A 23 8.95 -7.54 5.43
C LYS A 23 10.23 -6.87 4.94
N ASN A 24 10.63 -7.10 3.69
CA ASN A 24 11.85 -6.51 3.13
C ASN A 24 11.82 -4.98 3.03
N TYR A 25 10.62 -4.40 2.96
CA TYR A 25 10.39 -2.97 2.87
C TYR A 25 9.72 -2.39 4.11
N TYR A 26 9.83 -3.09 5.26
CA TYR A 26 9.41 -2.61 6.57
C TYR A 26 7.97 -2.08 6.59
N VAL A 27 7.08 -2.76 5.86
CA VAL A 27 5.69 -2.33 5.72
C VAL A 27 4.95 -2.65 7.02
N GLN A 28 4.33 -1.62 7.62
CA GLN A 28 3.37 -1.76 8.72
C GLN A 28 1.96 -1.96 8.16
N PRO A 29 1.37 -3.16 8.28
CA PRO A 29 0.00 -3.40 7.84
C PRO A 29 -0.98 -2.91 8.89
N VAL A 30 -2.13 -2.39 8.46
CA VAL A 30 -3.26 -2.07 9.34
C VAL A 30 -4.38 -3.09 9.11
N GLY A 31 -4.87 -3.69 10.20
CA GLY A 31 -5.91 -4.72 10.13
C GLY A 31 -5.37 -6.09 9.66
N THR A 32 -6.27 -6.92 9.14
CA THR A 32 -5.97 -8.32 8.78
C THR A 32 -5.78 -8.57 7.29
N GLY A 33 -6.12 -7.59 6.44
CA GLY A 33 -6.06 -7.71 4.98
C GLY A 33 -4.79 -7.11 4.36
N TYR A 34 -4.85 -6.87 3.05
CA TYR A 34 -3.78 -6.25 2.25
C TYR A 34 -4.12 -4.80 1.85
N ILE A 35 -4.69 -4.06 2.80
CA ILE A 35 -5.01 -2.64 2.69
C ILE A 35 -4.21 -1.87 3.74
N ASP A 36 -4.07 -0.55 3.54
CA ASP A 36 -3.31 0.33 4.42
C ASP A 36 -1.93 -0.26 4.79
N LEU A 37 -1.19 -0.66 3.76
CA LEU A 37 0.17 -1.16 3.88
C LEU A 37 1.15 0.02 3.94
N ILE A 38 1.37 0.53 5.15
CA ILE A 38 2.14 1.76 5.40
C ILE A 38 3.65 1.50 5.29
N THR A 39 4.39 2.33 4.57
CA THR A 39 5.86 2.33 4.62
C THR A 39 6.42 3.73 4.40
N MET A 40 7.69 3.93 4.75
CA MET A 40 8.37 5.21 4.56
C MET A 40 8.61 5.51 3.07
N ASN A 41 8.68 6.80 2.72
CA ASN A 41 8.81 7.26 1.34
C ASN A 41 10.06 6.72 0.62
N GLU A 42 11.16 6.46 1.34
CA GLU A 42 12.38 5.92 0.75
C GLU A 42 12.23 4.48 0.24
N TYR A 43 11.28 3.70 0.76
CA TYR A 43 11.07 2.30 0.35
C TYR A 43 10.00 2.15 -0.73
N ILE A 44 9.15 3.16 -0.93
CA ILE A 44 7.91 3.00 -1.71
C ILE A 44 8.14 2.56 -3.15
N GLU A 45 9.17 3.08 -3.83
CA GLU A 45 9.44 2.74 -5.23
C GLU A 45 9.91 1.30 -5.38
N SER A 46 10.78 0.85 -4.48
CA SER A 46 11.27 -0.52 -4.49
C SER A 46 10.16 -1.51 -4.11
N LEU A 47 9.32 -1.16 -3.13
CA LEU A 47 8.14 -1.92 -2.78
C LEU A 47 7.19 -2.10 -3.97
N ILE A 48 6.82 -1.00 -4.65
CA ILE A 48 5.96 -1.04 -5.84
C ILE A 48 6.61 -1.89 -6.94
N THR A 49 7.91 -1.75 -7.14
CA THR A 49 8.66 -2.50 -8.15
C THR A 49 8.59 -4.01 -7.88
N ASP A 50 8.78 -4.45 -6.64
CA ASP A 50 8.80 -5.87 -6.29
C ASP A 50 7.40 -6.47 -6.27
N LEU A 51 6.38 -5.75 -5.80
CA LEU A 51 4.97 -6.13 -5.96
C LEU A 51 4.60 -6.30 -7.45
N THR A 52 5.09 -5.41 -8.30
CA THR A 52 4.89 -5.51 -9.76
C THR A 52 5.51 -6.78 -10.34
N LYS A 53 6.72 -7.16 -9.91
CA LYS A 53 7.41 -8.39 -10.40
C LYS A 53 6.65 -9.67 -10.04
N VAL A 54 5.93 -9.67 -8.92
CA VAL A 54 5.06 -10.80 -8.53
C VAL A 54 3.62 -10.65 -9.02
N ASN A 55 3.38 -9.71 -9.95
CA ASN A 55 2.11 -9.46 -10.63
C ASN A 55 0.97 -9.01 -9.70
N ILE A 56 1.29 -8.28 -8.64
CA ILE A 56 0.29 -7.70 -7.74
C ILE A 56 -0.01 -6.26 -8.16
N ILE A 57 -1.29 -6.01 -8.42
CA ILE A 57 -1.82 -4.68 -8.73
C ILE A 57 -2.04 -3.92 -7.42
N ILE A 58 -1.66 -2.65 -7.41
CA ILE A 58 -2.02 -1.70 -6.36
C ILE A 58 -3.15 -0.84 -6.90
N HIS A 59 -4.31 -0.85 -6.25
CA HIS A 59 -5.46 -0.09 -6.73
C HIS A 59 -5.66 1.24 -6.04
N ALA A 60 -5.07 1.45 -4.86
CA ALA A 60 -5.17 2.72 -4.17
C ALA A 60 -3.96 3.01 -3.29
N VAL A 61 -3.82 4.28 -2.94
CA VAL A 61 -2.92 4.78 -1.91
C VAL A 61 -3.67 5.73 -0.99
N SER A 62 -3.58 5.47 0.31
CA SER A 62 -4.02 6.38 1.38
C SER A 62 -2.79 7.06 2.00
N TRP A 63 -3.04 8.11 2.79
CA TRP A 63 -1.99 8.96 3.34
C TRP A 63 -1.99 8.96 4.85
N TRP A 64 -0.82 8.72 5.41
CA TRP A 64 -0.60 8.59 6.85
C TRP A 64 0.48 9.56 7.30
N CYS A 65 0.40 10.00 8.55
CA CYS A 65 1.41 10.84 9.17
C CYS A 65 2.32 9.97 10.06
N HIS A 66 3.62 9.96 9.79
CA HIS A 66 4.61 9.36 10.68
C HIS A 66 4.91 10.31 11.85
N CYS A 67 4.39 9.94 13.02
CA CYS A 67 4.39 10.75 14.23
C CYS A 67 5.53 10.33 15.15
N THR A 68 6.59 11.13 15.16
CA THR A 68 7.73 11.02 16.06
C THR A 68 7.82 12.28 16.93
N LYS A 69 8.64 12.26 17.98
CA LYS A 69 8.91 13.49 18.76
C LYS A 69 9.49 14.61 17.90
N GLU A 70 10.30 14.23 16.92
CA GLU A 70 10.90 15.18 15.98
C GLU A 70 9.84 15.79 15.06
N SER A 71 8.96 14.98 14.48
CA SER A 71 7.92 15.47 13.57
C SER A 71 6.83 16.27 14.31
N GLU A 72 6.51 15.92 15.56
CA GLU A 72 5.69 16.74 16.46
C GLU A 72 6.29 18.14 16.63
N THR A 73 7.58 18.22 16.98
CA THR A 73 8.26 19.49 17.25
C THR A 73 8.44 20.35 15.98
N LYS A 74 8.81 19.73 14.86
CA LYS A 74 9.16 20.44 13.62
C LYS A 74 7.96 20.76 12.74
N LEU A 75 6.98 19.86 12.70
CA LEU A 75 5.91 19.86 11.71
C LEU A 75 4.52 19.97 12.34
N GLY A 76 4.38 19.87 13.67
CA GLY A 76 3.09 19.96 14.36
C GLY A 76 2.26 18.67 14.26
N CYS A 77 2.91 17.52 14.13
CA CYS A 77 2.24 16.21 14.14
C CYS A 77 1.51 15.96 15.49
N PRO A 78 0.44 15.15 15.52
CA PRO A 78 -0.12 14.38 14.41
C PRO A 78 -1.01 15.22 13.47
N HIS A 79 -0.97 14.90 12.18
CA HIS A 79 -1.88 15.46 11.16
C HIS A 79 -3.10 14.56 10.87
N GLY A 80 -3.44 13.67 11.80
CA GLY A 80 -4.44 12.63 11.58
C GLY A 80 -5.23 12.23 12.83
N MET A 81 -5.95 11.10 12.76
CA MET A 81 -6.94 10.69 13.77
C MET A 81 -6.54 9.51 14.67
N GLY A 82 -5.29 9.04 14.63
CA GLY A 82 -4.87 7.82 15.33
C GLY A 82 -4.36 6.72 14.39
N GLY A 83 -3.72 5.70 14.96
CA GLY A 83 -3.25 4.53 14.23
C GLY A 83 -2.22 3.72 15.00
N PRO A 84 -1.59 2.71 14.36
CA PRO A 84 -0.70 1.78 15.05
C PRO A 84 0.65 2.42 15.39
N TYR A 85 1.26 1.96 16.48
CA TYR A 85 2.69 2.12 16.67
C TYR A 85 3.45 1.28 15.64
N SER A 86 4.56 1.78 15.12
CA SER A 86 5.32 1.04 14.11
C SER A 86 6.17 -0.05 14.75
N ASP A 87 6.16 -1.24 14.15
CA ASP A 87 7.05 -2.35 14.50
C ASP A 87 8.47 -2.18 13.93
N TYR A 88 8.66 -1.23 13.00
CA TYR A 88 9.91 -1.07 12.24
C TYR A 88 10.58 0.29 12.41
N PHE A 89 9.83 1.32 12.76
CA PHE A 89 10.31 2.70 12.88
C PHE A 89 9.96 3.25 14.26
N ASP A 90 10.72 4.23 14.74
CA ASP A 90 10.31 4.94 15.96
C ASP A 90 9.03 5.73 15.69
N GLY A 91 8.12 5.74 16.66
CA GLY A 91 6.86 6.48 16.60
C GLY A 91 5.68 5.67 16.10
N TRP A 92 4.59 6.38 15.83
CA TRP A 92 3.31 5.78 15.41
C TRP A 92 2.83 6.42 14.11
N PHE A 93 1.93 5.73 13.42
CA PHE A 93 1.30 6.25 12.21
C PHE A 93 -0.09 6.77 12.53
N SER A 94 -0.45 7.93 11.97
CA SER A 94 -1.77 8.52 12.11
C SER A 94 -2.47 8.62 10.76
N GLU A 95 -3.67 8.07 10.64
CA GLU A 95 -4.46 8.16 9.41
C GLU A 95 -4.89 9.61 9.17
N THR A 96 -4.70 10.12 7.96
CA THR A 96 -5.09 11.49 7.60
C THR A 96 -6.46 11.51 6.91
N GLN A 97 -7.08 12.70 6.83
CA GLN A 97 -8.31 12.91 6.07
C GLN A 97 -8.05 13.28 4.59
N ILE A 98 -6.81 13.14 4.13
CA ILE A 98 -6.45 13.43 2.74
C ILE A 98 -7.15 12.40 1.86
N PRO A 99 -7.85 12.82 0.79
CA PRO A 99 -8.49 11.89 -0.14
C PRO A 99 -7.51 10.85 -0.66
N LEU A 100 -7.92 9.58 -0.59
CA LEU A 100 -7.19 8.49 -1.22
C LEU A 100 -7.10 8.72 -2.73
N PHE A 101 -6.04 8.23 -3.34
CA PHE A 101 -5.94 8.14 -4.80
C PHE A 101 -6.15 6.69 -5.21
N ASP A 102 -7.16 6.43 -6.03
CA ASP A 102 -7.54 5.11 -6.49
C ASP A 102 -7.69 4.99 -8.01
N ILE A 103 -7.65 3.75 -8.45
CA ILE A 103 -8.07 3.31 -9.77
C ILE A 103 -9.58 3.10 -9.73
N ASP A 104 -10.30 3.70 -10.68
CA ASP A 104 -11.75 3.63 -10.79
C ASP A 104 -12.27 2.18 -10.83
N GLU A 105 -13.41 1.94 -10.18
CA GLU A 105 -14.01 0.60 -10.06
C GLU A 105 -14.31 -0.03 -11.43
N GLN A 106 -14.73 0.75 -12.43
CA GLN A 106 -14.97 0.23 -13.78
C GLN A 106 -13.67 -0.19 -14.46
N GLU A 107 -12.58 0.52 -14.18
CA GLU A 107 -11.23 0.16 -14.64
C GLU A 107 -10.76 -1.13 -13.96
N LEU A 108 -10.92 -1.27 -12.64
CA LEU A 108 -10.62 -2.52 -11.92
C LEU A 108 -11.43 -3.72 -12.44
N LYS A 109 -12.72 -3.53 -12.74
CA LYS A 109 -13.57 -4.57 -13.35
C LYS A 109 -13.05 -5.00 -14.73
N LYS A 110 -12.52 -4.08 -15.53
CA LYS A 110 -11.89 -4.39 -16.82
C LYS A 110 -10.60 -5.16 -16.61
N ILE A 111 -9.74 -4.72 -15.69
CA ILE A 111 -8.49 -5.40 -15.34
C ILE A 111 -8.75 -6.85 -14.93
N ASN A 112 -9.73 -7.08 -14.05
CA ASN A 112 -10.03 -8.42 -13.57
C ASN A 112 -10.43 -9.39 -14.71
N LYS A 113 -11.14 -8.88 -15.72
CA LYS A 113 -11.61 -9.66 -16.87
C LYS A 113 -10.54 -9.91 -17.94
N LEU A 114 -9.46 -9.14 -17.95
CA LEU A 114 -8.42 -9.24 -18.94
C LEU A 114 -7.26 -10.09 -18.42
N ASN A 115 -6.82 -11.07 -19.22
CA ASN A 115 -5.67 -11.92 -18.90
C ASN A 115 -4.34 -11.17 -19.18
N LEU A 116 -4.13 -10.06 -18.47
CA LEU A 116 -3.10 -9.05 -18.78
C LEU A 116 -2.10 -8.89 -17.64
N VAL A 117 -1.44 -9.99 -17.27
CA VAL A 117 -0.22 -9.98 -16.44
C VAL A 117 0.80 -8.93 -16.93
N LYS A 118 0.80 -8.59 -18.23
CA LYS A 118 1.66 -7.54 -18.82
C LYS A 118 1.25 -6.09 -18.48
N GLU A 119 0.06 -5.84 -17.96
CA GLU A 119 -0.43 -4.48 -17.67
C GLU A 119 -0.26 -4.04 -16.20
N VAL A 120 0.07 -4.96 -15.29
CA VAL A 120 0.30 -4.66 -13.86
C VAL A 120 1.25 -3.48 -13.69
N LYS A 121 2.33 -3.47 -14.47
CA LYS A 121 3.31 -2.38 -14.45
C LYS A 121 2.69 -1.02 -14.78
N ALA A 122 1.82 -0.93 -15.78
CA ALA A 122 1.23 0.35 -16.18
C ALA A 122 0.34 0.93 -15.07
N TYR A 123 -0.42 0.08 -14.36
CA TYR A 123 -1.23 0.50 -13.22
C TYR A 123 -0.37 0.92 -12.03
N ASN A 124 0.63 0.11 -11.67
CA ASN A 124 1.51 0.42 -10.55
C ASN A 124 2.39 1.66 -10.84
N ASP A 125 2.78 1.89 -12.10
CA ASP A 125 3.48 3.11 -12.54
C ASP A 125 2.61 4.36 -12.34
N ARG A 126 1.28 4.27 -12.51
CA ARG A 126 0.35 5.40 -12.24
C ARG A 126 0.31 5.72 -10.75
N ILE A 127 0.21 4.71 -9.88
CA ILE A 127 0.28 4.89 -8.42
C ILE A 127 1.61 5.55 -8.03
N ASN A 128 2.74 4.98 -8.47
CA ASN A 128 4.07 5.54 -8.17
C ASN A 128 4.23 6.98 -8.69
N THR A 129 3.73 7.24 -9.90
CA THR A 129 3.74 8.59 -10.50
C THR A 129 2.92 9.56 -9.66
N TYR A 130 1.73 9.16 -9.20
CA TYR A 130 0.90 9.98 -8.33
C TYR A 130 1.63 10.33 -7.03
N ILE A 131 2.16 9.31 -6.33
CA ILE A 131 2.90 9.51 -5.08
C ILE A 131 4.06 10.48 -5.28
N LYS A 132 4.92 10.22 -6.27
CA LYS A 132 6.18 10.97 -6.44
C LYS A 132 6.04 12.33 -7.10
N LYS A 133 5.10 12.50 -8.02
CA LYS A 133 5.03 13.71 -8.87
C LYS A 133 3.83 14.59 -8.60
N HIS A 134 2.74 14.04 -8.05
CA HIS A 134 1.50 14.77 -7.80
C HIS A 134 1.31 15.05 -6.32
N PHE A 135 1.28 14.01 -5.47
CA PHE A 135 1.03 14.20 -4.04
C PHE A 135 2.13 15.00 -3.37
N SER A 136 3.40 14.68 -3.63
CA SER A 136 4.58 15.40 -3.09
C SER A 136 4.63 16.91 -3.39
N LYS A 137 3.82 17.38 -4.35
CA LYS A 137 3.70 18.80 -4.73
C LYS A 137 2.35 19.41 -4.39
N SER A 138 1.46 18.62 -3.78
CA SER A 138 0.14 19.07 -3.37
C SER A 138 0.24 19.97 -2.15
N LYS A 139 -0.79 20.80 -1.94
CA LYS A 139 -0.92 21.64 -0.75
C LYS A 139 -1.11 20.84 0.55
N ASP A 140 -1.55 19.59 0.42
CA ASP A 140 -1.88 18.71 1.55
C ASP A 140 -0.65 17.90 2.00
N TYR A 141 0.46 18.00 1.25
CA TYR A 141 1.71 17.33 1.58
C TYR A 141 2.44 18.00 2.75
N SER A 142 2.98 17.15 3.64
CA SER A 142 3.94 17.50 4.68
C SER A 142 5.02 16.42 4.70
N GLU A 143 6.24 16.75 5.15
CA GLU A 143 7.38 15.81 5.14
C GLU A 143 7.16 14.57 6.02
N CYS A 144 6.26 14.65 7.00
CA CYS A 144 5.83 13.50 7.80
C CYS A 144 4.86 12.56 7.08
N MET A 145 4.34 12.94 5.90
CA MET A 145 3.35 12.15 5.18
C MET A 145 4.01 10.96 4.50
N VAL A 146 3.44 9.78 4.73
CA VAL A 146 3.88 8.51 4.19
C VAL A 146 2.72 7.80 3.50
N PRO A 147 2.99 7.07 2.40
CA PRO A 147 1.96 6.34 1.67
C PRO A 147 1.59 5.04 2.38
N ALA A 148 0.34 4.63 2.22
CA ALA A 148 -0.10 3.27 2.53
C ALA A 148 -0.81 2.65 1.33
N LEU A 149 -0.31 1.50 0.88
CA LEU A 149 -0.76 0.87 -0.36
C LEU A 149 -1.93 -0.07 -0.12
N TRP A 150 -2.84 -0.12 -1.09
CA TRP A 150 -3.97 -1.04 -1.11
C TRP A 150 -3.83 -2.00 -2.29
N LEU A 151 -3.67 -3.29 -2.00
CA LEU A 151 -3.46 -4.31 -3.03
C LEU A 151 -4.80 -4.78 -3.59
N PHE A 152 -4.88 -4.88 -4.92
CA PHE A 152 -6.02 -5.48 -5.59
C PHE A 152 -5.87 -7.00 -5.54
N VAL A 153 -6.41 -7.60 -4.49
CA VAL A 153 -6.41 -9.03 -4.21
C VAL A 153 -7.83 -9.48 -3.83
N PRO A 154 -8.13 -10.78 -3.78
CA PRO A 154 -9.45 -11.24 -3.38
C PRO A 154 -9.85 -10.70 -1.99
N GLU A 155 -11.07 -10.17 -1.86
CA GLU A 155 -11.55 -9.54 -0.62
C GLU A 155 -11.55 -10.49 0.57
N GLU A 156 -11.70 -11.79 0.33
CA GLU A 156 -11.66 -12.81 1.37
C GLU A 156 -10.25 -13.11 1.93
N TRP A 157 -9.20 -12.51 1.37
CA TRP A 157 -7.84 -12.73 1.84
C TRP A 157 -7.56 -11.99 3.15
N ASN A 158 -7.39 -12.79 4.20
CA ASN A 158 -6.64 -12.37 5.39
C ASN A 158 -5.19 -12.77 5.23
N ARG A 159 -4.28 -11.93 5.70
CA ARG A 159 -2.85 -12.20 5.73
C ARG A 159 -2.56 -13.54 6.39
N ILE A 160 -1.72 -14.34 5.76
CA ILE A 160 -1.41 -15.71 6.18
C ILE A 160 -0.84 -15.81 7.60
N ILE A 161 -0.23 -14.75 8.13
CA ILE A 161 0.29 -14.74 9.50
C ILE A 161 -0.79 -14.93 10.57
N TYR A 162 -2.05 -14.65 10.23
CA TYR A 162 -3.21 -14.86 11.12
C TYR A 162 -3.91 -16.22 10.90
N GLN A 163 -3.42 -17.02 9.94
CA GLN A 163 -4.00 -18.33 9.62
C GLN A 163 -3.23 -19.49 10.28
N ILE A 164 -2.11 -19.21 10.97
CA ILE A 164 -1.25 -20.19 11.64
C ILE A 164 -1.46 -20.16 13.18
N THR A 165 -2.68 -19.86 13.63
CA THR A 165 -3.07 -19.96 15.06
C THR A 165 -3.97 -21.15 15.29
#